data_AF-A0A2V1BW85-F1
#
_entry.id   AF-A0A2V1BW85-F1
#
_cell.length_a   1.000
_cell.length_b   1.000
_cell.length_c   1.000
_cell.angle_alpha   90.00
_cell.angle_beta   90.00
_cell.angle_gamma   90.00
#
_symmetry.space_group_name_H-M   'P 1'
#
loop_
_entity.id
_entity.type
_entity.pdbx_description
1 polymer ?
#
loop_
_entity_poly.entity_id
_entity_poly.type
_entity_poly.pdbx_seq_one_letter_code
_entity_poly.pdbx_strand_id
1 'polypeptide(L)' 'FFTTEGGYMGLGPQAVRSGDRLCSVPGCKYPLVVRPSSNDSGDGKEHFQVVGACYVYGMMHGEVAR' A
#
# COMPACT_ATOMS: atom_id res chain seq x y z
N PHE A 1 -7.84 3.16 11.57
CA PHE A 1 -6.61 3.86 11.15
C PHE A 1 -5.44 2.88 11.29
N PHE A 2 -4.33 3.12 10.62
CA PHE A 2 -3.12 2.31 10.72
C PHE A 2 -1.89 3.22 10.86
N THR A 3 -0.79 2.64 11.31
CA THR A 3 0.53 3.27 11.34
C THR A 3 1.47 2.46 10.45
N THR A 4 2.36 3.13 9.73
CA THR A 4 3.42 2.48 8.96
C THR A 4 4.69 2.35 9.78
N GLU A 5 5.61 1.46 9.37
CA GLU A 5 6.93 1.32 10.02
C GLU A 5 7.75 2.62 9.96
N GLY A 6 7.51 3.46 8.95
CA GLY A 6 8.12 4.79 8.83
C GLY A 6 7.52 5.86 9.75
N GLY A 7 6.61 5.48 10.65
CA GLY A 7 5.98 6.40 11.61
C GLY A 7 4.83 7.25 11.05
N TYR A 8 4.34 6.93 9.85
CA TYR A 8 3.23 7.67 9.24
C TYR A 8 1.88 7.12 9.69
N MET A 9 0.89 7.99 9.82
CA MET A 9 -0.49 7.61 10.12
C MET A 9 -1.35 7.60 8.86
N GLY A 10 -2.25 6.62 8.75
CA GLY A 10 -3.15 6.49 7.62
C GLY A 10 -4.55 5.98 7.96
N LEU A 11 -5.46 6.19 7.01
CA LEU A 11 -6.82 5.69 7.00
C LEU A 11 -6.98 4.78 5.79
N GLY A 12 -7.44 3.55 5.99
CA GLY A 12 -7.60 2.58 4.92
C GLY A 12 -8.78 1.64 5.19
N PRO A 13 -9.00 0.67 4.30
CA PRO A 13 -10.06 -0.33 4.47
C PRO A 13 -9.93 -1.08 5.80
N GLN A 14 -11.04 -1.60 6.31
CA GLN A 14 -11.04 -2.42 7.53
C GLN A 14 -10.17 -3.69 7.38
N ALA A 15 -9.95 -4.15 6.14
CA ALA A 15 -9.16 -5.34 5.83
C ALA A 15 -7.63 -5.13 5.94
N VAL A 16 -7.16 -3.90 6.20
CA VAL A 16 -5.73 -3.60 6.38
C VAL A 16 -5.20 -4.30 7.63
N ARG A 17 -4.02 -4.92 7.52
CA ARG A 17 -3.35 -5.60 8.63
C ARG A 17 -1.83 -5.48 8.55
N SER A 18 -1.15 -5.84 9.63
CA SER A 18 0.32 -5.89 9.66
C SER A 18 0.88 -6.77 8.55
N GLY A 19 1.94 -6.31 7.89
CA GLY A 19 2.56 -6.95 6.72
C GLY A 19 2.01 -6.46 5.38
N ASP A 20 0.89 -5.71 5.36
CA ASP A 20 0.47 -5.00 4.16
C ASP A 20 1.44 -3.85 3.85
N ARG A 21 1.58 -3.51 2.56
CA ARG A 21 2.47 -2.46 2.06
C ARG A 21 1.67 -1.33 1.42
N LEU A 22 2.25 -0.12 1.43
CA LEU A 22 1.73 1.02 0.68
C LEU A 22 2.39 1.06 -0.70
N CYS A 23 1.58 1.29 -1.74
CA CYS A 23 2.05 1.40 -3.11
C CYS A 23 1.46 2.65 -3.78
N SER A 24 2.32 3.48 -4.36
CA SER A 24 1.93 4.56 -5.25
C SER A 24 1.92 4.03 -6.68
N VAL A 25 0.73 3.93 -7.27
CA VAL A 25 0.55 3.44 -8.64
C VAL A 25 0.33 4.64 -9.57
N PRO A 26 1.14 4.82 -10.62
CA PRO A 26 0.92 5.87 -11.60
C PRO A 26 -0.51 5.81 -12.18
N GLY A 27 -1.19 6.97 -12.19
CA GLY A 27 -2.59 7.07 -12.62
C GLY A 27 -3.62 6.83 -11.51
N CYS A 28 -3.23 6.31 -10.34
CA CYS A 28 -4.11 6.28 -9.17
C CYS A 28 -4.00 7.61 -8.40
N LYS A 29 -5.17 8.20 -8.08
CA LYS A 29 -5.24 9.46 -7.32
C LYS A 29 -4.75 9.33 -5.88
N TYR A 30 -4.86 8.13 -5.30
CA TYR A 30 -4.54 7.84 -3.91
C TYR A 30 -3.62 6.60 -3.83
N PRO A 31 -2.74 6.50 -2.82
CA PRO A 31 -1.97 5.30 -2.56
C PRO A 31 -2.89 4.10 -2.33
N LEU A 32 -2.42 2.93 -2.71
CA LEU A 32 -3.09 1.67 -2.48
C LEU A 32 -2.39 0.92 -1.35
N VAL A 33 -3.19 0.28 -0.50
CA VAL A 33 -2.70 -0.81 0.35
C VAL A 33 -2.70 -2.07 -0.49
N VAL A 34 -1.54 -2.72 -0.54
CA VAL A 34 -1.32 -3.98 -1.26
C VAL A 34 -0.78 -5.03 -0.31
N ARG A 35 -1.15 -6.28 -0.56
CA ARG A 35 -0.75 -7.42 0.27
C ARG A 35 0.08 -8.39 -0.55
N PRO A 36 1.28 -8.78 -0.09
CA PRO A 36 2.08 -9.80 -0.77
C PRO A 36 1.28 -11.09 -0.93
N SER A 37 1.30 -11.64 -2.15
CA SER A 37 0.79 -12.98 -2.43
C SER A 37 1.85 -14.00 -2.02
N SER A 38 1.44 -15.06 -1.33
CA SER A 38 2.31 -16.21 -1.03
C SER A 38 2.43 -17.18 -2.20
N ASN A 39 1.60 -17.01 -3.24
CA ASN A 39 1.57 -17.92 -4.37
C ASN A 39 2.67 -17.56 -5.36
N ASP A 40 3.54 -18.52 -5.64
CA ASP A 40 4.46 -18.44 -6.76
C ASP A 40 3.68 -18.65 -8.06
N SER A 41 3.63 -17.62 -8.88
CA SER A 41 3.03 -17.59 -10.21
C SER A 41 3.92 -18.25 -11.27
N GLY A 42 5.16 -18.63 -10.94
CA GLY A 42 6.11 -19.25 -11.86
C GLY A 42 6.73 -18.28 -12.87
N ASP A 43 6.42 -16.98 -12.79
CA ASP A 43 6.95 -15.92 -13.66
C ASP A 43 8.15 -15.18 -13.06
N GLY A 44 8.62 -15.60 -11.87
CA GLY A 44 9.75 -15.02 -11.16
C GLY A 44 9.49 -13.60 -10.64
N LYS A 45 8.24 -13.16 -10.56
CA LYS A 45 7.85 -11.82 -10.09
C LYS A 45 7.13 -11.88 -8.76
N GLU A 46 7.22 -10.81 -7.98
CA GLU A 46 6.37 -10.63 -6.81
C GLU A 46 4.96 -10.21 -7.24
N HIS A 47 3.95 -10.90 -6.70
CA HIS A 47 2.55 -10.56 -6.92
C HIS A 47 1.92 -10.01 -5.65
N PHE A 48 1.04 -9.05 -5.83
CA PHE A 48 0.34 -8.40 -4.73
C PHE A 48 -1.16 -8.35 -5.00
N GLN A 49 -1.94 -8.63 -3.96
CA GLN A 49 -3.37 -8.40 -3.96
C GLN A 49 -3.63 -6.94 -3.56
N VAL A 50 -4.48 -6.24 -4.32
CA VAL A 50 -4.97 -4.91 -3.91
C VAL A 50 -5.96 -5.08 -2.77
N VAL A 51 -5.66 -4.48 -1.62
CA VAL A 51 -6.57 -4.42 -0.45
C VAL A 51 -7.53 -3.25 -0.59
N GLY A 52 -7.04 -2.09 -1.07
CA GLY A 52 -7.86 -0.93 -1.41
C GLY A 52 -7.11 0.39 -1.31
N ALA A 53 -7.77 1.48 -1.71
CA ALA A 53 -7.22 2.83 -1.60
C ALA A 53 -7.12 3.29 -0.14
N CYS A 54 -6.12 4.11 0.16
CA CYS A 54 -5.92 4.66 1.51
C CYS A 54 -5.50 6.13 1.49
N TYR A 55 -5.70 6.77 2.64
CA TYR A 55 -5.16 8.07 2.98
C TYR A 55 -3.95 7.92 3.89
N VAL A 56 -2.85 8.62 3.61
CA VAL A 56 -1.68 8.65 4.48
C VAL A 56 -1.30 10.10 4.72
N TYR A 57 -1.33 10.50 5.98
CA TYR A 57 -1.03 11.87 6.37
C TYR A 57 0.44 12.19 6.05
N GLY A 58 0.69 13.36 5.47
CA GLY A 58 2.03 13.77 4.97
C GLY A 58 2.35 13.27 3.56
N MET A 59 2.08 11.99 3.24
CA MET A 59 2.50 11.39 1.96
C MET A 59 1.67 11.77 0.72
N MET A 60 0.55 12.47 0.87
CA MET A 60 -0.37 12.77 -0.24
C MET A 60 0.03 13.96 -1.12
N HIS A 61 1.07 14.73 -0.78
CA HIS A 61 1.54 15.88 -1.56
C HIS A 61 2.70 15.55 -2.52
N GLY A 62 2.82 14.30 -2.99
CA GLY A 62 3.79 13.92 -4.03
C GLY A 62 5.14 13.39 -3.51
N GLU A 63 5.24 13.03 -2.23
CA GLU A 63 6.50 12.60 -1.61
C GLU A 63 6.83 11.10 -1.83
N VAL A 64 5.93 10.31 -2.42
CA VAL A 64 6.09 8.84 -2.55
C VAL A 64 6.92 8.43 -3.77
N ALA A 65 7.36 9.38 -4.60
CA ALA A 65 8.14 9.10 -5.81
C ALA A 65 9.50 9.83 -5.83
N ARG A 66 10.23 9.81 -4.72
CA ARG A 66 11.62 10.27 -4.69
C ARG A 66 12.58 9.14 -4.35
#